data_AF-A0A955IF22-F1
#
_entry.id   AF-A0A955IF22-F1
#
_cell.length_a   1.000
_cell.length_b   1.000
_cell.length_c   1.000
_cell.angle_alpha   90.00
_cell.angle_beta   90.00
_cell.angle_gamma   90.00
#
_symmetry.space_group_name_H-M   'P 1'
#
loop_
_entity.id
_entity.type
_entity.pdbx_description
1 polymer ?
#
loop_
_entity_poly.entity_id
_entity_poly.type
_entity_poly.pdbx_seq_one_letter_code
_entity_poly.pdbx_strand_id
1 'polypeptide(L)'
;TLAQNRTISFDGLINNEVVFGNGTPMENNPSILKRANKKAITNALVLAMVDIANEKGEFERAKKYWNTFHCQNKLISHNGRYYTDYCKNRWCATCCGIRKAFILNRYYPIIINWEEPHLLTLTIKAIKAEDLHNKINEVINNFSKIRDRCNKRHQRGKGMKVIFIKSLECNFNATKRTYNPHYHIITPNRETALYLKQEWIKECNKTSFNAGNNAQHLIKIEDVEKGLVEVIKYGAKILSDPDPTHKRKRNRGDMVGLKVYARALHNIYNAMNNHRLYGSIGFKLPEVENENISFKYVSNYESWTYQPQQMDWINNETEKKFTEYEIDSYLEYILKTCMDKETF
;
A
#
# COMPACT_ATOMS: atom_id res chain seq x y z
N THR A 1 58.43 20.93 -40.92
CA THR A 1 58.22 19.67 -40.19
C THR A 1 57.04 19.87 -39.26
N LEU A 2 55.85 19.42 -39.67
CA LEU A 2 54.60 19.59 -38.93
C LEU A 2 54.52 18.48 -37.87
N ALA A 3 54.55 18.86 -36.59
CA ALA A 3 54.34 17.94 -35.48
C ALA A 3 52.85 17.58 -35.39
N GLN A 4 52.54 16.31 -35.56
CA GLN A 4 51.21 15.76 -35.29
C GLN A 4 50.95 15.80 -33.78
N ASN A 5 50.07 16.69 -33.34
CA ASN A 5 49.42 16.53 -32.04
C ASN A 5 48.32 15.48 -32.19
N ARG A 6 48.62 14.24 -31.81
CA ARG A 6 47.61 13.23 -31.53
C ARG A 6 46.80 13.71 -30.33
N THR A 7 45.58 14.16 -30.58
CA THR A 7 44.53 14.18 -29.56
C THR A 7 44.29 12.72 -29.15
N ILE A 8 44.72 12.34 -27.95
CA ILE A 8 44.26 11.10 -27.33
C ILE A 8 42.75 11.27 -27.17
N SER A 9 41.98 10.46 -27.88
CA SER A 9 40.53 10.48 -27.73
C SER A 9 40.20 10.07 -26.30
N PHE A 10 39.41 10.90 -25.63
CA PHE A 10 38.78 10.60 -24.35
C PHE A 10 37.60 9.60 -24.54
N ASP A 11 37.65 8.75 -25.56
CA ASP A 11 36.57 7.81 -25.94
C ASP A 11 36.56 6.54 -25.08
N GLY A 12 37.44 6.46 -24.07
CA GLY A 12 37.35 5.51 -22.98
C GLY A 12 36.67 6.12 -21.76
N LEU A 13 35.54 6.81 -21.94
CA LEU A 13 34.71 7.25 -20.81
C LEU A 13 34.25 5.99 -20.06
N ILE A 14 34.79 5.82 -18.86
CA ILE A 14 34.29 4.87 -17.87
C ILE A 14 32.82 5.25 -17.64
N ASN A 15 31.90 4.54 -18.31
CA ASN A 15 30.46 4.67 -18.08
C ASN A 15 30.20 4.21 -16.64
N ASN A 16 30.26 5.18 -15.73
CA ASN A 16 29.95 5.00 -14.33
C ASN A 16 28.51 5.43 -14.11
N GLU A 17 27.71 4.58 -13.46
CA GLU A 17 26.35 4.91 -13.04
C GLU A 17 26.29 5.01 -11.51
N VAL A 18 25.43 5.88 -10.99
CA VAL A 18 25.22 6.02 -9.55
C VAL A 18 24.06 5.14 -9.13
N VAL A 19 24.31 4.21 -8.21
CA VAL A 19 23.26 3.37 -7.63
C VAL A 19 23.14 3.59 -6.12
N PHE A 20 21.91 3.49 -5.62
CA PHE A 20 21.57 3.74 -4.23
C PHE A 20 21.20 2.46 -3.48
N GLY A 21 21.67 2.37 -2.24
CA GLY A 21 21.44 1.26 -1.32
C GLY A 21 22.13 -0.03 -1.73
N ASN A 22 21.73 -1.12 -1.08
CA ASN A 22 22.36 -2.42 -1.26
C ASN A 22 21.89 -3.18 -2.50
N GLY A 23 20.91 -2.67 -3.26
CA GLY A 23 20.31 -3.40 -4.39
C GLY A 23 19.55 -4.66 -3.96
N THR A 24 18.91 -5.34 -4.91
CA THR A 24 18.15 -6.57 -4.70
C THR A 24 18.83 -7.72 -5.44
N PRO A 25 19.03 -8.92 -4.83
CA PRO A 25 19.59 -10.08 -5.53
C PRO A 25 18.79 -10.43 -6.79
N MET A 26 19.47 -10.79 -7.88
CA MET A 26 18.85 -11.26 -9.13
C MET A 26 18.59 -12.77 -9.09
N GLU A 27 19.59 -13.54 -8.66
CA GLU A 27 19.50 -15.00 -8.57
C GLU A 27 18.77 -15.44 -7.31
N ASN A 28 18.12 -16.61 -7.37
CA ASN A 28 17.38 -17.23 -6.27
C ASN A 28 16.36 -16.30 -5.58
N ASN A 29 15.77 -15.36 -6.35
CA ASN A 29 14.87 -14.36 -5.83
C ASN A 29 13.45 -14.47 -6.45
N PRO A 30 12.56 -15.29 -5.85
CA PRO A 30 11.19 -15.44 -6.36
C PRO A 30 10.34 -14.17 -6.24
N SER A 31 10.84 -13.10 -5.59
CA SER A 31 10.14 -11.82 -5.52
C SER A 31 10.19 -11.04 -6.84
N ILE A 32 11.11 -11.35 -7.75
CA ILE A 32 11.28 -10.66 -9.03
C ILE A 32 10.06 -10.84 -9.93
N LEU A 33 9.62 -12.08 -10.15
CA LEU A 33 8.37 -12.39 -10.88
C LEU A 33 7.16 -11.71 -10.23
N LYS A 34 7.09 -11.70 -8.90
CA LYS A 34 6.02 -11.00 -8.16
C LYS A 34 6.08 -9.48 -8.36
N ARG A 35 7.26 -8.90 -8.61
CA ARG A 35 7.42 -7.46 -8.90
C ARG A 35 6.96 -7.15 -10.33
N ALA A 36 7.27 -7.98 -11.32
CA ALA A 36 6.75 -7.85 -12.68
C ALA A 36 5.20 -7.86 -12.69
N ASN A 37 4.61 -8.88 -12.06
CA ASN A 37 3.15 -8.98 -11.87
C ASN A 37 2.55 -7.72 -11.21
N LYS A 38 3.12 -7.27 -10.09
CA LYS A 38 2.67 -6.06 -9.39
C LYS A 38 2.81 -4.80 -10.23
N LYS A 39 3.87 -4.68 -11.05
CA LYS A 39 4.07 -3.54 -11.94
C LYS A 39 3.05 -3.54 -13.06
N ALA A 40 2.75 -4.68 -13.67
CA ALA A 40 1.69 -4.80 -14.67
C ALA A 40 0.31 -4.36 -14.12
N ILE A 41 -0.09 -4.89 -12.95
CA ILE A 41 -1.33 -4.49 -12.26
C ILE A 41 -1.32 -2.99 -11.94
N THR A 42 -0.21 -2.49 -11.38
CA THR A 42 -0.10 -1.08 -10.99
C THR A 42 -0.20 -0.17 -12.21
N ASN A 43 0.47 -0.49 -13.32
CA ASN A 43 0.45 0.30 -14.53
C ASN A 43 -0.96 0.40 -15.13
N ALA A 44 -1.66 -0.73 -15.26
CA ALA A 44 -3.03 -0.75 -15.76
C ALA A 44 -3.96 0.10 -14.87
N LEU A 45 -3.85 -0.05 -13.55
CA LEU A 45 -4.63 0.71 -12.58
C LEU A 45 -4.34 2.22 -12.64
N VAL A 46 -3.06 2.64 -12.67
CA VAL A 46 -2.73 4.07 -12.66
C VAL A 46 -3.04 4.76 -13.96
N LEU A 47 -2.94 4.10 -15.11
CA LEU A 47 -3.39 4.66 -16.39
C LEU A 47 -4.90 4.95 -16.34
N ALA A 48 -5.70 3.99 -15.85
CA ALA A 48 -7.13 4.22 -15.63
C ALA A 48 -7.39 5.42 -14.69
N MET A 49 -6.63 5.53 -13.61
CA MET A 49 -6.78 6.65 -12.66
C MET A 49 -6.26 7.99 -13.21
N VAL A 50 -5.31 8.01 -14.16
CA VAL A 50 -4.90 9.22 -14.89
C VAL A 50 -6.09 9.75 -15.69
N ASP A 51 -6.77 8.88 -16.46
CA ASP A 51 -7.94 9.28 -17.25
C ASP A 51 -9.02 9.89 -16.34
N ILE A 52 -9.34 9.21 -15.23
CA ILE A 52 -10.33 9.66 -14.25
C ILE A 52 -9.92 10.99 -13.61
N ALA A 53 -8.65 11.16 -13.24
CA ALA A 53 -8.19 12.42 -12.65
C ALA A 53 -8.26 13.57 -13.66
N ASN A 54 -7.90 13.34 -14.92
CA ASN A 54 -7.98 14.35 -15.97
C ASN A 54 -9.43 14.73 -16.27
N GLU A 55 -10.35 13.76 -16.36
CA GLU A 55 -11.79 13.98 -16.51
C GLU A 55 -12.35 14.90 -15.41
N LYS A 56 -11.87 14.72 -14.17
CA LYS A 56 -12.28 15.51 -13.00
C LYS A 56 -11.50 16.82 -12.83
N GLY A 57 -10.57 17.16 -13.73
CA GLY A 57 -9.71 18.33 -13.61
C GLY A 57 -8.68 18.27 -12.47
N GLU A 58 -8.40 17.08 -11.93
CA GLU A 58 -7.49 16.85 -10.81
C GLU A 58 -6.02 16.66 -11.29
N PHE A 59 -5.45 17.65 -11.98
CA PHE A 59 -4.14 17.52 -12.65
C PHE A 59 -2.98 17.16 -11.71
N GLU A 60 -2.95 17.72 -10.48
CA GLU A 60 -1.94 17.36 -9.47
C GLU A 60 -2.05 15.90 -9.01
N ARG A 61 -3.25 15.32 -9.06
CA ARG A 61 -3.47 13.90 -8.80
C ARG A 61 -2.96 13.06 -9.97
N ALA A 62 -3.26 13.47 -11.21
CA ALA A 62 -2.77 12.81 -12.41
C ALA A 62 -1.23 12.74 -12.43
N LYS A 63 -0.53 13.83 -12.08
CA LYS A 63 0.95 13.84 -11.93
C LYS A 63 1.45 12.77 -10.97
N LYS A 64 0.78 12.58 -9.82
CA LYS A 64 1.14 11.53 -8.84
C LYS A 64 0.92 10.13 -9.41
N TYR A 65 -0.08 9.93 -10.25
CA TYR A 65 -0.30 8.65 -10.94
C TYR A 65 0.78 8.37 -11.99
N TRP A 66 1.17 9.38 -12.77
CA TRP A 66 2.32 9.29 -13.69
C TRP A 66 3.63 8.96 -12.99
N ASN A 67 3.91 9.60 -11.85
CA ASN A 67 5.06 9.23 -11.02
C ASN A 67 5.04 7.75 -10.60
N THR A 68 3.85 7.19 -10.31
CA THR A 68 3.72 5.76 -10.04
C THR A 68 3.91 4.89 -11.28
N PHE A 69 3.41 5.31 -12.44
CA PHE A 69 3.63 4.59 -13.71
C PHE A 69 5.13 4.42 -13.99
N HIS A 70 5.92 5.46 -13.71
CA HIS A 70 7.39 5.46 -13.86
C HIS A 70 8.15 4.75 -12.73
N CYS A 71 7.47 4.31 -11.67
CA CYS A 71 8.08 3.57 -10.57
C CYS A 71 8.75 2.31 -11.11
N GLN A 72 10.05 2.12 -10.81
CA GLN A 72 10.84 1.03 -11.36
C GLN A 72 10.86 0.95 -12.89
N ASN A 73 10.82 2.06 -13.63
CA ASN A 73 10.93 2.00 -15.09
C ASN A 73 12.34 1.67 -15.57
N LYS A 74 13.36 2.06 -14.81
CA LYS A 74 14.76 1.75 -15.10
C LYS A 74 15.32 0.84 -13.99
N LEU A 75 16.06 -0.19 -14.38
CA LEU A 75 16.89 -0.98 -13.49
C LEU A 75 18.34 -0.86 -13.94
N ILE A 76 19.24 -0.84 -12.98
CA ILE A 76 20.67 -1.03 -13.22
C ILE A 76 21.03 -2.34 -12.53
N SER A 77 21.68 -3.28 -13.23
CA SER A 77 22.22 -4.48 -12.60
C SER A 77 23.72 -4.50 -12.61
N HIS A 78 24.30 -4.93 -11.50
CA HIS A 78 25.73 -5.01 -11.29
C HIS A 78 26.02 -6.06 -10.21
N ASN A 79 26.97 -6.97 -10.48
CA ASN A 79 27.39 -8.05 -9.57
C ASN A 79 26.23 -8.87 -9.00
N GLY A 80 25.35 -9.38 -9.87
CA GLY A 80 24.23 -10.25 -9.49
C GLY A 80 23.11 -9.56 -8.69
N ARG A 81 23.11 -8.22 -8.66
CA ARG A 81 22.10 -7.41 -7.95
C ARG A 81 21.58 -6.31 -8.86
N TYR A 82 20.32 -5.92 -8.66
CA TYR A 82 19.72 -4.80 -9.38
C TYR A 82 19.27 -3.67 -8.44
N TYR A 83 19.28 -2.46 -8.98
CA TYR A 83 19.01 -1.20 -8.29
C TYR A 83 17.92 -0.45 -9.07
N THR A 84 17.02 0.24 -8.35
CA THR A 84 15.89 0.92 -8.96
C THR A 84 15.23 1.91 -8.00
N ASP A 85 14.47 2.84 -8.56
CA ASP A 85 13.72 3.85 -7.82
C ASP A 85 12.28 3.43 -7.52
N TYR A 86 11.81 3.88 -6.35
CA TYR A 86 10.47 3.61 -5.85
C TYR A 86 9.69 4.92 -5.70
N CYS A 87 8.50 5.00 -6.29
CA CYS A 87 7.62 6.18 -6.17
C CYS A 87 7.07 6.42 -4.75
N LYS A 88 7.08 5.38 -3.91
CA LYS A 88 6.55 5.38 -2.52
C LYS A 88 5.05 5.71 -2.39
N ASN A 89 4.30 5.80 -3.50
CA ASN A 89 2.85 6.05 -3.46
C ASN A 89 2.03 4.89 -2.88
N ARG A 90 0.84 5.18 -2.35
CA ARG A 90 -0.02 4.24 -1.60
C ARG A 90 -0.85 3.28 -2.47
N TRP A 91 -0.90 3.54 -3.77
CA TRP A 91 -1.57 2.69 -4.76
C TRP A 91 -0.59 1.86 -5.59
N CYS A 92 0.72 2.04 -5.39
CA CYS A 92 1.75 1.21 -6.04
C CYS A 92 1.85 -0.13 -5.30
N ALA A 93 1.47 -1.22 -5.96
CA ALA A 93 1.46 -2.55 -5.34
C ALA A 93 2.85 -2.99 -4.85
N THR A 94 3.92 -2.62 -5.56
CA THR A 94 5.30 -2.89 -5.12
C THR A 94 5.66 -2.08 -3.86
N CYS A 95 5.47 -0.76 -3.89
CA CYS A 95 5.80 0.10 -2.74
C CYS A 95 4.95 -0.24 -1.51
N CYS A 96 3.69 -0.61 -1.68
CA CYS A 96 2.84 -1.09 -0.59
C CYS A 96 3.32 -2.42 -0.01
N GLY A 97 3.81 -3.34 -0.85
CA GLY A 97 4.44 -4.57 -0.40
C GLY A 97 5.70 -4.31 0.44
N ILE A 98 6.58 -3.40 0.00
CA ILE A 98 7.78 -3.00 0.73
C ILE A 98 7.40 -2.37 2.08
N ARG A 99 6.46 -1.42 2.08
CA ARG A 99 5.97 -0.78 3.30
C ARG A 99 5.35 -1.79 4.26
N LYS A 100 4.65 -2.80 3.73
CA LYS A 100 4.09 -3.88 4.54
C LYS A 100 5.16 -4.70 5.25
N ALA A 101 6.21 -5.11 4.53
CA ALA A 101 7.34 -5.82 5.12
C ALA A 101 8.04 -4.98 6.21
N PHE A 102 8.24 -3.68 5.96
CA PHE A 102 8.82 -2.77 6.96
C PHE A 102 7.99 -2.70 8.25
N ILE A 103 6.66 -2.58 8.13
CA ILE A 103 5.79 -2.57 9.32
C ILE A 103 5.79 -3.93 10.02
N LEU A 104 5.74 -5.03 9.26
CA LEU A 104 5.80 -6.36 9.85
C LEU A 104 7.06 -6.50 10.73
N ASN A 105 8.24 -6.23 10.16
CA ASN A 105 9.51 -6.35 10.89
C ASN A 105 9.59 -5.42 12.10
N ARG A 106 9.00 -4.22 11.99
CA ARG A 106 9.04 -3.21 13.05
C ARG A 106 8.14 -3.54 14.24
N TYR A 107 6.99 -4.16 14.01
CA TYR A 107 5.97 -4.37 15.04
C TYR A 107 5.86 -5.81 15.52
N TYR A 108 6.27 -6.78 14.71
CA TYR A 108 6.22 -8.21 15.07
C TYR A 108 6.92 -8.51 16.40
N PRO A 109 8.15 -8.03 16.68
CA PRO A 109 8.84 -8.33 17.95
C PRO A 109 8.13 -7.79 19.19
N ILE A 110 7.23 -6.82 19.04
CA ILE A 110 6.48 -6.24 20.16
C ILE A 110 5.18 -7.01 20.37
N ILE A 111 4.44 -7.26 19.30
CA ILE A 111 3.09 -7.85 19.37
C ILE A 111 3.15 -9.33 19.75
N ILE A 112 4.21 -10.05 19.36
CA ILE A 112 4.40 -11.45 19.75
C ILE A 112 4.52 -11.65 21.27
N ASN A 113 4.88 -10.58 21.99
CA ASN A 113 4.99 -10.57 23.45
C ASN A 113 3.72 -10.04 24.14
N TRP A 114 2.65 -9.75 23.40
CA TRP A 114 1.37 -9.40 23.99
C TRP A 114 0.66 -10.65 24.49
N GLU A 115 0.05 -10.57 25.67
CA GLU A 115 -0.57 -11.71 26.36
C GLU A 115 -1.68 -12.36 25.53
N GLU A 116 -2.60 -11.56 24.99
CA GLU A 116 -3.75 -12.07 24.24
C GLU A 116 -4.11 -11.09 23.10
N PRO A 117 -3.28 -10.95 22.07
CA PRO A 117 -3.48 -9.93 21.04
C PRO A 117 -4.82 -10.13 20.32
N HIS A 118 -5.53 -9.02 20.12
CA HIS A 118 -6.86 -9.02 19.51
C HIS A 118 -6.93 -8.06 18.33
N LEU A 119 -7.51 -8.50 17.22
CA LEU A 119 -7.86 -7.68 16.08
C LEU A 119 -9.29 -7.14 16.25
N LEU A 120 -9.38 -5.83 16.41
CA LEU A 120 -10.62 -5.05 16.45
C LEU A 120 -10.81 -4.32 15.12
N THR A 121 -11.92 -4.57 14.44
CA THR A 121 -12.34 -3.79 13.28
C THR A 121 -13.43 -2.81 13.69
N LEU A 122 -13.12 -1.51 13.64
CA LEU A 122 -14.07 -0.43 13.91
C LEU A 122 -14.63 0.14 12.62
N THR A 123 -15.93 0.03 12.45
CA THR A 123 -16.64 0.35 11.22
C THR A 123 -17.69 1.44 11.47
N ILE A 124 -17.85 2.34 10.51
CA ILE A 124 -19.00 3.26 10.42
C ILE A 124 -20.00 2.80 9.37
N LYS A 125 -21.20 3.40 9.35
CA LYS A 125 -22.17 3.23 8.28
C LYS A 125 -21.53 3.53 6.92
N ALA A 126 -21.85 2.71 5.92
CA ALA A 126 -21.40 2.95 4.55
C ALA A 126 -22.04 4.22 3.97
N ILE A 127 -21.29 4.94 3.14
CA ILE A 127 -21.65 6.27 2.60
C ILE A 127 -21.46 6.34 1.09
N LYS A 128 -22.01 7.38 0.46
CA LYS A 128 -21.84 7.65 -0.98
C LYS A 128 -20.53 8.39 -1.26
N ALA A 129 -20.13 8.45 -2.54
CA ALA A 129 -18.86 9.06 -2.95
C ALA A 129 -18.74 10.53 -2.50
N GLU A 130 -19.83 11.28 -2.63
CA GLU A 130 -19.94 12.70 -2.28
C GLU A 130 -19.56 13.00 -0.81
N ASP A 131 -19.92 12.10 0.10
CA ASP A 131 -19.66 12.25 1.53
C ASP A 131 -18.29 11.71 1.96
N LEU A 132 -17.59 10.97 1.09
CA LEU A 132 -16.44 10.16 1.48
C LEU A 132 -15.32 11.00 2.09
N HIS A 133 -15.00 12.14 1.50
CA HIS A 133 -13.94 13.01 2.02
C HIS A 133 -14.27 13.50 3.44
N ASN A 134 -15.47 14.07 3.61
CA ASN A 134 -15.92 14.56 4.91
C ASN A 134 -16.02 13.44 5.94
N LYS A 135 -16.47 12.25 5.52
CA LYS A 135 -16.58 11.10 6.40
C LYS A 135 -15.22 10.57 6.85
N ILE A 136 -14.22 10.53 5.98
CA ILE A 136 -12.84 10.14 6.36
C ILE A 136 -12.27 11.11 7.41
N ASN A 137 -12.47 12.42 7.22
CA ASN A 137 -12.07 13.43 8.21
C ASN A 137 -12.79 13.22 9.56
N GLU A 138 -14.10 12.98 9.53
CA GLU A 138 -14.89 12.71 10.74
C GLU A 138 -14.40 11.46 11.48
N VAL A 139 -14.15 10.36 10.77
CA VAL A 139 -13.62 9.10 11.32
C VAL A 139 -12.28 9.32 12.03
N ILE A 140 -11.36 10.05 11.39
CA ILE A 140 -10.04 10.38 11.96
C ILE A 140 -10.18 11.27 13.20
N ASN A 141 -11.06 12.26 13.15
CA ASN A 141 -11.31 13.18 14.25
C ASN A 141 -11.96 12.48 15.44
N ASN A 142 -12.96 11.62 15.21
CA ASN A 142 -13.60 10.82 16.25
C ASN A 142 -12.58 9.92 16.95
N PHE A 143 -11.72 9.24 16.18
CA PHE A 143 -10.67 8.40 16.76
C PHE A 143 -9.66 9.21 17.58
N SER A 144 -9.30 10.42 17.12
CA SER A 144 -8.41 11.32 17.85
C SER A 144 -9.03 11.80 19.18
N LYS A 145 -10.33 12.15 19.18
CA LYS A 145 -11.07 12.51 20.41
C LYS A 145 -11.10 11.37 21.42
N ILE A 146 -11.32 10.14 20.96
CA ILE A 146 -11.30 8.93 21.80
C ILE A 146 -9.92 8.77 22.43
N ARG A 147 -8.87 8.78 21.60
CA ARG A 147 -7.48 8.69 22.06
C ARG A 147 -7.17 9.71 23.16
N ASP A 148 -7.47 10.98 22.91
CA ASP A 148 -7.13 12.07 23.82
C ASP A 148 -7.91 11.96 25.13
N ARG A 149 -9.17 11.53 25.06
CA ARG A 149 -9.99 11.25 26.25
C ARG A 149 -9.44 10.10 27.08
N CYS A 150 -9.11 8.97 26.45
CA CYS A 150 -8.56 7.80 27.13
C CYS A 150 -7.23 8.15 27.81
N ASN A 151 -6.34 8.86 27.11
CA ASN A 151 -5.06 9.32 27.66
C ASN A 151 -5.26 10.24 28.87
N LYS A 152 -6.14 11.25 28.77
CA LYS A 152 -6.42 12.16 29.90
C LYS A 152 -7.02 11.45 31.11
N ARG A 153 -7.89 10.45 30.90
CA ARG A 153 -8.46 9.64 31.99
C ARG A 153 -7.38 8.81 32.67
N HIS A 154 -6.51 8.17 31.89
CA HIS A 154 -5.40 7.38 32.42
C HIS A 154 -4.42 8.24 33.24
N GLN A 155 -4.03 9.41 32.73
CA GLN A 155 -3.18 10.37 33.45
C GLN A 155 -3.75 10.81 34.80
N ARG A 156 -5.07 10.79 34.96
CA ARG A 156 -5.78 11.14 36.22
C ARG A 156 -6.03 9.92 37.12
N GLY A 157 -5.55 8.73 36.75
CA GLY A 157 -5.83 7.48 37.47
C GLY A 157 -7.27 6.98 37.35
N LYS A 158 -8.06 7.50 36.39
CA LYS A 158 -9.50 7.20 36.23
C LYS A 158 -9.82 6.39 34.96
N GLY A 159 -8.82 5.80 34.32
CA GLY A 159 -9.02 5.03 33.09
C GLY A 159 -7.83 4.17 32.69
N MET A 160 -8.11 3.21 31.82
CA MET A 160 -7.11 2.29 31.27
C MET A 160 -6.18 3.00 30.28
N LYS A 161 -4.91 2.63 30.29
CA LYS A 161 -3.94 3.03 29.27
C LYS A 161 -4.28 2.32 27.96
N VAL A 162 -4.57 3.08 26.90
CA VAL A 162 -4.80 2.50 25.57
C VAL A 162 -3.47 2.23 24.87
N ILE A 163 -3.29 0.98 24.44
CA ILE A 163 -2.12 0.49 23.70
C ILE A 163 -2.64 -0.18 22.44
N PHE A 164 -2.18 0.25 21.27
CA PHE A 164 -2.60 -0.37 20.00
C PHE A 164 -1.71 -0.01 18.82
N ILE A 165 -1.83 -0.79 17.75
CA ILE A 165 -1.52 -0.37 16.38
C ILE A 165 -2.80 -0.26 15.58
N LYS A 166 -2.84 0.63 14.58
CA LYS A 166 -4.02 0.82 13.73
C LYS A 166 -3.67 1.11 12.28
N SER A 167 -4.57 0.74 11.37
CA SER A 167 -4.62 1.18 9.97
C SER A 167 -6.04 1.61 9.60
N LEU A 168 -6.18 2.69 8.83
CA LEU A 168 -7.43 3.10 8.21
C LEU A 168 -7.52 2.53 6.79
N GLU A 169 -8.56 1.74 6.53
CA GLU A 169 -8.91 1.17 5.22
C GLU A 169 -10.31 1.65 4.80
N CYS A 170 -10.61 1.57 3.50
CA CYS A 170 -11.94 1.80 2.97
C CYS A 170 -12.24 0.74 1.91
N ASN A 171 -13.38 0.06 2.07
CA ASN A 171 -13.89 -0.89 1.07
C ASN A 171 -14.95 -0.20 0.20
N PHE A 172 -15.02 -0.58 -1.08
CA PHE A 172 -16.10 -0.20 -1.98
C PHE A 172 -17.04 -1.39 -2.21
N ASN A 173 -18.36 -1.14 -2.13
CA ASN A 173 -19.40 -2.08 -2.54
C ASN A 173 -19.99 -1.57 -3.85
N ALA A 174 -19.75 -2.28 -4.96
CA ALA A 174 -20.16 -1.86 -6.29
C ALA A 174 -21.67 -1.99 -6.50
N THR A 175 -22.30 -3.03 -5.94
CA THR A 175 -23.75 -3.22 -6.01
C THR A 175 -24.51 -2.08 -5.35
N LYS A 176 -24.08 -1.67 -4.14
CA LYS A 176 -24.71 -0.58 -3.38
C LYS A 176 -24.15 0.80 -3.74
N ARG A 177 -23.05 0.84 -4.49
CA ARG A 177 -22.26 2.05 -4.80
C ARG A 177 -21.97 2.84 -3.53
N THR A 178 -21.38 2.18 -2.55
CA THR A 178 -21.07 2.78 -1.24
C THR A 178 -19.66 2.46 -0.79
N TYR A 179 -19.11 3.34 0.03
CA TYR A 179 -17.79 3.25 0.61
C TYR A 179 -17.92 3.02 2.10
N ASN A 180 -17.05 2.18 2.65
CA ASN A 180 -17.06 1.83 4.05
C ASN A 180 -15.67 2.02 4.66
N PRO A 181 -15.36 3.23 5.18
CA PRO A 181 -14.18 3.46 5.99
C PRO A 181 -14.21 2.66 7.30
N HIS A 182 -13.09 2.04 7.66
CA HIS A 182 -12.96 1.26 8.89
C HIS A 182 -11.52 1.23 9.38
N TYR A 183 -11.34 1.13 10.70
CA TYR A 183 -10.04 0.87 11.31
C TYR A 183 -9.86 -0.62 11.55
N HIS A 184 -8.69 -1.14 11.16
CA HIS A 184 -8.16 -2.38 11.72
C HIS A 184 -7.19 -2.01 12.86
N ILE A 185 -7.39 -2.56 14.05
CA ILE A 185 -6.67 -2.22 15.27
C ILE A 185 -6.20 -3.50 15.95
N ILE A 186 -4.93 -3.61 16.32
CA ILE A 186 -4.47 -4.68 17.21
C ILE A 186 -4.18 -4.10 18.59
N THR A 187 -4.76 -4.73 19.62
CA THR A 187 -4.58 -4.42 21.03
C THR A 187 -3.88 -5.57 21.76
N PRO A 188 -3.24 -5.33 22.93
CA PRO A 188 -2.51 -6.37 23.65
C PRO A 188 -3.40 -7.44 24.31
N ASN A 189 -4.65 -7.10 24.59
CA ASN A 189 -5.62 -7.99 25.23
C ASN A 189 -7.05 -7.64 24.80
N ARG A 190 -7.99 -8.53 25.15
CA ARG A 190 -9.42 -8.37 24.90
C ARG A 190 -10.01 -7.14 25.59
N GLU A 191 -9.60 -6.87 26.82
CA GLU A 191 -10.10 -5.75 27.62
C GLU A 191 -9.86 -4.40 26.91
N THR A 192 -8.64 -4.19 26.42
CA THR A 192 -8.27 -2.99 25.65
C THR A 192 -9.13 -2.83 24.40
N ALA A 193 -9.39 -3.92 23.68
CA ALA A 193 -10.25 -3.88 22.50
C ALA A 193 -11.70 -3.53 22.83
N LEU A 194 -12.27 -4.12 23.88
CA LEU A 194 -13.64 -3.84 24.31
C LEU A 194 -13.81 -2.39 24.77
N TYR A 195 -12.83 -1.85 25.49
CA TYR A 195 -12.83 -0.45 25.90
C TYR A 195 -12.81 0.51 24.69
N LEU A 196 -11.96 0.24 23.70
CA LEU A 196 -11.93 1.02 22.45
C LEU A 196 -13.23 0.90 21.65
N LYS A 197 -13.82 -0.30 21.57
CA LYS A 197 -15.11 -0.53 20.93
C LYS A 197 -16.23 0.30 21.59
N GLN A 198 -16.28 0.32 22.92
CA GLN A 198 -17.27 1.12 23.66
C GLN A 198 -17.08 2.62 23.42
N GLU A 199 -15.86 3.13 23.51
CA GLU A 199 -15.58 4.55 23.26
C GLU A 199 -15.86 4.95 21.80
N TRP A 200 -15.61 4.06 20.84
CA TRP A 200 -15.94 4.25 19.43
C TRP A 200 -17.43 4.42 19.20
N ILE A 201 -18.23 3.45 19.66
CA ILE A 201 -19.70 3.50 19.53
C ILE A 201 -20.24 4.76 20.21
N LYS A 202 -19.75 5.08 21.40
CA LYS A 202 -20.15 6.29 22.13
C LYS A 202 -19.81 7.57 21.38
N GLU A 203 -18.62 7.68 20.79
CA GLU A 203 -18.21 8.87 20.04
C GLU A 203 -18.99 9.04 18.75
N CYS A 204 -19.10 7.98 17.96
CA CYS A 204 -19.71 8.03 16.64
C CYS A 204 -21.23 8.23 16.67
N ASN A 205 -21.89 7.89 17.79
CA ASN A 205 -23.33 8.01 17.95
C ASN A 205 -23.78 9.24 18.77
N LYS A 206 -22.88 10.21 19.04
CA LYS A 206 -23.22 11.41 19.84
C LYS A 206 -24.33 12.27 19.24
N THR A 207 -24.32 12.42 17.91
CA THR A 207 -25.25 13.31 17.19
C THR A 207 -26.25 12.51 16.36
N SER A 208 -25.83 11.38 15.79
CA SER A 208 -26.65 10.52 14.94
C SER A 208 -26.08 9.11 14.94
N PHE A 209 -26.92 8.10 14.72
CA PHE A 209 -26.46 6.71 14.63
C PHE A 209 -25.52 6.49 13.43
N ASN A 210 -24.26 6.18 13.72
CA ASN A 210 -23.19 5.94 12.73
C ASN A 210 -22.43 4.63 12.95
N ALA A 211 -22.43 4.07 14.15
CA ALA A 211 -21.71 2.84 14.48
C ALA A 211 -22.59 1.89 15.30
N GLY A 212 -22.99 0.77 14.69
CA GLY A 212 -23.75 -0.29 15.37
C GLY A 212 -22.84 -1.27 16.10
N ASN A 213 -23.29 -1.83 17.22
CA ASN A 213 -22.51 -2.76 18.04
C ASN A 213 -22.08 -4.04 17.28
N ASN A 214 -22.96 -4.56 16.41
CA ASN A 214 -22.74 -5.78 15.65
C ASN A 214 -21.81 -5.59 14.43
N ALA A 215 -21.55 -4.34 14.03
CA ALA A 215 -20.65 -4.01 12.92
C ALA A 215 -19.19 -3.85 13.37
N GLN A 216 -18.91 -4.02 14.67
CA GLN A 216 -17.57 -3.94 15.24
C GLN A 216 -17.09 -5.35 15.57
N HIS A 217 -16.19 -5.87 14.73
CA HIS A 217 -15.71 -7.24 14.82
C HIS A 217 -14.49 -7.33 15.71
N LEU A 218 -14.45 -8.33 16.58
CA LEU A 218 -13.36 -8.58 17.51
C LEU A 218 -12.94 -10.04 17.40
N ILE A 219 -11.67 -10.28 17.07
CA ILE A 219 -11.13 -11.62 16.81
C ILE A 219 -9.81 -11.75 17.57
N LYS A 220 -9.61 -12.87 18.28
CA LYS A 220 -8.32 -13.20 18.90
C LYS A 220 -7.30 -13.55 17.82
N ILE A 221 -6.07 -13.08 17.97
CA ILE A 221 -4.99 -13.35 17.03
C ILE A 221 -4.18 -14.54 17.54
N GLU A 222 -4.36 -15.69 16.87
CA GLU A 222 -3.55 -16.89 17.13
C GLU A 222 -2.21 -16.85 16.37
N ASP A 223 -2.16 -16.11 15.26
CA ASP A 223 -0.99 -15.98 14.39
C ASP A 223 -0.69 -14.49 14.17
N VAL A 224 0.33 -14.00 14.88
CA VAL A 224 0.70 -12.57 14.89
C VAL A 224 1.13 -12.08 13.52
N GLU A 225 1.79 -12.92 12.71
CA GLU A 225 2.18 -12.54 11.36
C GLU A 225 0.94 -12.32 10.50
N LYS A 226 -0.02 -13.25 10.53
CA LYS A 226 -1.30 -13.10 9.81
C LYS A 226 -2.11 -11.91 10.32
N GLY A 227 -2.18 -11.70 11.63
CA GLY A 227 -2.85 -10.54 12.23
C GLY A 227 -2.24 -9.22 11.76
N LEU A 228 -0.91 -9.11 11.78
CA LEU A 228 -0.21 -7.94 11.23
C LEU A 228 -0.47 -7.76 9.74
N VAL A 229 -0.38 -8.84 8.96
CA VAL A 229 -0.69 -8.82 7.53
C VAL A 229 -2.10 -8.26 7.27
N GLU A 230 -3.06 -8.58 8.12
CA GLU A 230 -4.44 -8.11 8.04
C GLU A 230 -4.57 -6.61 8.34
N VAL A 231 -3.91 -6.11 9.38
CA VAL A 231 -3.91 -4.67 9.71
C VAL A 231 -3.22 -3.84 8.63
N ILE A 232 -2.17 -4.36 8.01
CA ILE A 232 -1.31 -3.58 7.11
C ILE A 232 -1.88 -3.46 5.68
N LYS A 233 -3.19 -3.69 5.49
CA LYS A 233 -3.88 -3.31 4.26
C LYS A 233 -3.93 -1.77 4.20
N TYR A 234 -3.20 -1.19 3.24
CA TYR A 234 -3.11 0.27 3.09
C TYR A 234 -4.19 0.79 2.14
N GLY A 235 -5.19 1.45 2.69
CA GLY A 235 -6.14 2.24 1.92
C GLY A 235 -7.27 1.42 1.32
N ALA A 236 -7.00 0.59 0.31
CA ALA A 236 -8.03 -0.16 -0.40
C ALA A 236 -7.51 -1.44 -1.08
N LYS A 237 -8.41 -2.38 -1.36
CA LYS A 237 -8.14 -3.59 -2.15
C LYS A 237 -8.29 -3.32 -3.64
N ILE A 238 -7.26 -3.65 -4.41
CA ILE A 238 -7.24 -3.44 -5.88
C ILE A 238 -8.23 -4.37 -6.59
N LEU A 239 -8.12 -5.67 -6.33
CA LEU A 239 -9.04 -6.69 -6.83
C LEU A 239 -10.11 -6.94 -5.78
N SER A 240 -11.37 -6.74 -6.15
CA SER A 240 -12.49 -6.83 -5.21
C SER A 240 -13.70 -7.54 -5.83
N ASP A 241 -14.44 -8.23 -4.96
CA ASP A 241 -15.80 -8.67 -5.25
C ASP A 241 -16.72 -7.47 -5.52
N PRO A 242 -17.70 -7.59 -6.43
CA PRO A 242 -18.73 -6.57 -6.62
C PRO A 242 -19.54 -6.30 -5.34
N ASP A 243 -19.90 -7.36 -4.62
CA ASP A 243 -20.53 -7.27 -3.30
C ASP A 243 -19.61 -7.84 -2.21
N PRO A 244 -18.91 -7.00 -1.44
CA PRO A 244 -18.08 -7.45 -0.33
C PRO A 244 -18.87 -8.09 0.82
N THR A 245 -20.20 -7.97 0.86
CA THR A 245 -21.06 -8.61 1.87
C THR A 245 -21.35 -10.06 1.54
N HIS A 246 -21.56 -10.39 0.26
CA HIS A 246 -21.91 -11.74 -0.19
C HIS A 246 -20.82 -12.31 -1.10
N LYS A 247 -19.64 -12.52 -0.52
CA LYS A 247 -18.48 -13.02 -1.27
C LYS A 247 -18.61 -14.49 -1.62
N ARG A 248 -18.23 -14.83 -2.85
CA ARG A 248 -18.00 -16.23 -3.25
C ARG A 248 -16.83 -16.81 -2.46
N LYS A 249 -16.96 -18.04 -1.96
CA LYS A 249 -15.80 -18.80 -1.46
C LYS A 249 -14.85 -19.08 -2.62
N ARG A 250 -13.57 -18.76 -2.45
CA ARG A 250 -12.54 -18.89 -3.49
C ARG A 250 -11.33 -19.62 -2.95
N ASN A 251 -10.71 -20.42 -3.81
CA ASN A 251 -9.40 -21.01 -3.53
C ASN A 251 -8.30 -19.96 -3.75
N ARG A 252 -7.11 -20.21 -3.20
CA ARG A 252 -5.97 -19.33 -3.40
C ARG A 252 -5.62 -19.25 -4.88
N GLY A 253 -5.60 -18.04 -5.43
CA GLY A 253 -5.30 -17.80 -6.86
C GLY A 253 -6.54 -17.73 -7.75
N ASP A 254 -7.71 -18.09 -7.25
CA ASP A 254 -8.96 -17.97 -8.00
C ASP A 254 -9.38 -16.49 -8.06
N MET A 255 -9.34 -15.94 -9.28
CA MET A 255 -9.69 -14.55 -9.55
C MET A 255 -11.09 -14.39 -10.16
N VAL A 256 -11.85 -15.48 -10.31
CA VAL A 256 -13.11 -15.46 -11.06
C VAL A 256 -14.13 -14.52 -10.42
N GLY A 257 -14.65 -13.61 -11.25
CA GLY A 257 -15.63 -12.59 -10.89
C GLY A 257 -15.06 -11.39 -10.13
N LEU A 258 -13.75 -11.31 -9.91
CA LEU A 258 -13.11 -10.12 -9.36
C LEU A 258 -13.03 -9.02 -10.43
N LYS A 259 -13.13 -7.77 -9.98
CA LYS A 259 -12.97 -6.58 -10.83
C LYS A 259 -12.00 -5.59 -10.19
N VAL A 260 -11.51 -4.65 -11.00
CA VAL A 260 -10.76 -3.48 -10.52
C VAL A 260 -11.66 -2.26 -10.65
N TYR A 261 -12.07 -1.66 -9.53
CA TYR A 261 -12.90 -0.46 -9.50
C TYR A 261 -12.03 0.80 -9.46
N ALA A 262 -11.46 1.19 -10.59
CA ALA A 262 -10.48 2.27 -10.69
C ALA A 262 -11.04 3.62 -10.19
N ARG A 263 -12.30 3.96 -10.53
CA ARG A 263 -12.90 5.21 -10.03
C ARG A 263 -13.13 5.20 -8.53
N ALA A 264 -13.59 4.08 -7.98
CA ALA A 264 -13.74 3.93 -6.54
C ALA A 264 -12.40 4.03 -5.81
N LEU A 265 -11.35 3.39 -6.34
CA LEU A 265 -9.99 3.48 -5.81
C LEU A 265 -9.46 4.92 -5.87
N HIS A 266 -9.66 5.63 -6.98
CA HIS A 266 -9.33 7.05 -7.10
C HIS A 266 -10.02 7.88 -6.01
N ASN A 267 -11.33 7.71 -5.82
CA ASN A 267 -12.09 8.42 -4.78
C ASN A 267 -11.56 8.12 -3.37
N ILE A 268 -11.25 6.87 -3.05
CA ILE A 268 -10.67 6.47 -1.76
C ILE A 268 -9.30 7.12 -1.54
N TYR A 269 -8.39 7.01 -2.51
CA TYR A 269 -7.05 7.58 -2.38
C TYR A 269 -7.06 9.11 -2.35
N ASN A 270 -8.02 9.75 -3.03
CA ASN A 270 -8.23 11.19 -2.96
C ASN A 270 -8.71 11.59 -1.56
N ALA A 271 -9.74 10.91 -1.03
CA ALA A 271 -10.28 11.18 0.31
C ALA A 271 -9.26 10.93 1.43
N MET A 272 -8.35 9.96 1.26
CA MET A 272 -7.29 9.63 2.23
C MET A 272 -6.01 10.47 2.06
N ASN A 273 -5.98 11.36 1.08
CA ASN A 273 -4.80 12.18 0.81
C ASN A 273 -4.43 13.04 2.02
N ASN A 274 -3.14 13.25 2.27
CA ASN A 274 -2.62 14.00 3.41
C ASN A 274 -2.93 13.43 4.81
N HIS A 275 -3.66 12.31 4.92
CA HIS A 275 -3.89 11.66 6.20
C HIS A 275 -2.87 10.56 6.50
N ARG A 276 -2.47 10.45 7.76
CA ARG A 276 -1.69 9.31 8.27
C ARG A 276 -2.62 8.14 8.58
N LEU A 277 -2.63 7.14 7.69
CA LEU A 277 -3.53 5.98 7.80
C LEU A 277 -3.07 4.98 8.85
N TYR A 278 -1.75 4.79 8.99
CA TYR A 278 -1.17 3.85 9.94
C TYR A 278 -0.52 4.56 11.14
N GLY A 279 -0.70 4.02 12.34
CA GLY A 279 -0.03 4.51 13.54
C GLY A 279 -0.09 3.56 14.72
N SER A 280 0.65 3.89 15.77
CA SER A 280 0.71 3.14 17.03
C SER A 280 0.65 4.07 18.23
N ILE A 281 0.25 3.54 19.39
CA ILE A 281 0.19 4.27 20.66
C ILE A 281 0.55 3.39 21.84
N GLY A 282 1.07 4.01 22.90
CA GLY A 282 1.16 3.39 24.23
C GLY A 282 2.44 2.57 24.48
N PHE A 283 3.30 2.41 23.46
CA PHE A 283 4.57 1.71 23.54
C PHE A 283 5.66 2.40 22.70
N LYS A 284 6.92 2.15 23.04
CA LYS A 284 8.09 2.60 22.27
C LYS A 284 8.42 1.56 21.20
N LEU A 285 8.82 2.05 20.03
CA LEU A 285 9.34 1.20 18.97
C LEU A 285 10.85 1.00 19.20
N PRO A 286 11.41 -0.17 18.81
CA PRO A 286 12.85 -0.33 18.76
C PRO A 286 13.47 0.82 17.97
N GLU A 287 14.64 1.28 18.43
CA GLU A 287 15.44 2.20 17.64
C GLU A 287 15.80 1.52 16.33
N VAL A 288 15.48 2.18 15.23
CA VAL A 288 15.92 1.75 13.91
C VAL A 288 17.18 2.53 13.66
N GLU A 289 18.32 1.85 13.54
CA GLU A 289 19.54 2.49 13.06
C GLU A 289 19.21 3.17 11.73
N ASN A 290 19.41 4.49 11.66
CA ASN A 290 19.26 5.21 10.41
C ASN A 290 20.44 4.81 9.53
N GLU A 291 20.31 3.70 8.80
CA GLU A 291 21.22 3.41 7.70
C GLU A 291 21.12 4.59 6.72
N ASN A 292 22.18 5.41 6.68
CA ASN A 292 22.33 6.42 5.65
C ASN A 292 22.20 5.71 4.29
N ILE A 293 21.38 6.27 3.39
CA ILE A 293 21.26 5.71 2.04
C ILE A 293 22.64 5.83 1.39
N SER A 294 23.38 4.72 1.37
CA SER A 294 24.66 4.64 0.70
C SER A 294 24.43 4.80 -0.80
N PHE A 295 25.32 5.50 -1.47
CA PHE A 295 25.42 5.50 -2.92
C PHE A 295 26.79 4.97 -3.32
N LYS A 296 26.89 4.41 -4.51
CA LYS A 296 28.15 3.96 -5.09
C LYS A 296 28.15 4.15 -6.59
N TYR A 297 29.33 4.41 -7.14
CA TYR A 297 29.57 4.38 -8.57
C TYR A 297 29.82 2.95 -9.00
N VAL A 298 29.13 2.50 -10.04
CA VAL A 298 29.33 1.17 -10.63
C VAL A 298 29.78 1.32 -12.08
N SER A 299 30.87 0.64 -12.41
CA SER A 299 31.28 0.35 -13.78
C SER A 299 30.83 -1.07 -14.16
N ASN A 300 30.76 -1.40 -15.45
CA ASN A 300 30.32 -2.71 -15.94
C ASN A 300 28.94 -3.09 -15.38
N TYR A 301 27.95 -2.26 -15.67
CA TYR A 301 26.56 -2.50 -15.33
C TYR A 301 25.75 -2.80 -16.58
N GLU A 302 24.62 -3.47 -16.42
CA GLU A 302 23.61 -3.58 -17.46
C GLU A 302 22.44 -2.64 -17.14
N SER A 303 21.92 -1.98 -18.17
CA SER A 303 20.75 -1.10 -18.06
C SER A 303 19.52 -1.77 -18.64
N TRP A 304 18.42 -1.69 -17.90
CA TRP A 304 17.16 -2.32 -18.27
C TRP A 304 16.03 -1.30 -18.26
N THR A 305 15.21 -1.32 -19.29
CA THR A 305 14.05 -0.42 -19.42
C THR A 305 12.77 -1.21 -19.46
N TYR A 306 11.81 -0.85 -18.61
CA TYR A 306 10.50 -1.50 -18.59
C TYR A 306 9.72 -1.21 -19.86
N GLN A 307 9.25 -2.26 -20.54
CA GLN A 307 8.41 -2.18 -21.72
C GLN A 307 6.98 -2.63 -21.37
N PRO A 308 5.99 -1.72 -21.28
CA PRO A 308 4.64 -2.06 -20.86
C PRO A 308 3.97 -3.16 -21.69
N GLN A 309 4.24 -3.22 -23.00
CA GLN A 309 3.70 -4.22 -23.92
C GLN A 309 4.21 -5.63 -23.60
N GLN A 310 5.44 -5.73 -23.10
CA GLN A 310 6.05 -7.01 -22.72
C GLN A 310 5.88 -7.33 -21.23
N MET A 311 5.40 -6.37 -20.43
CA MET A 311 5.25 -6.47 -18.97
C MET A 311 6.54 -6.86 -18.24
N ASP A 312 7.69 -6.53 -18.82
CA ASP A 312 9.02 -6.88 -18.33
C ASP A 312 10.02 -5.74 -18.59
N TRP A 313 11.19 -5.82 -17.98
CA TRP A 313 12.34 -4.99 -18.27
C TRP A 313 13.18 -5.64 -19.35
N ILE A 314 13.51 -4.86 -20.38
CA ILE A 314 14.30 -5.31 -21.51
C ILE A 314 15.70 -4.71 -21.37
N ASN A 315 16.71 -5.56 -21.51
CA ASN A 315 18.09 -5.12 -21.53
C ASN A 315 18.32 -4.20 -22.73
N ASN A 316 18.93 -3.04 -22.48
CA ASN A 316 19.08 -2.01 -23.50
C ASN A 316 20.07 -2.38 -24.63
N GLU A 317 20.93 -3.39 -24.42
CA GLU A 317 21.96 -3.82 -25.38
C GLU A 317 21.65 -5.19 -26.00
N THR A 318 21.14 -6.12 -25.18
CA THR A 318 20.95 -7.53 -25.60
C THR A 318 19.51 -7.89 -25.94
N GLU A 319 18.57 -6.98 -25.71
CA GLU A 319 17.12 -7.19 -25.86
C GLU A 319 16.51 -8.34 -25.02
N LYS A 320 17.30 -8.92 -24.11
CA LYS A 320 16.83 -9.98 -23.21
C LYS A 320 15.82 -9.44 -22.20
N LYS A 321 14.85 -10.29 -21.83
CA LYS A 321 13.91 -10.03 -20.75
C LYS A 321 14.57 -10.25 -19.39
N PHE A 322 14.29 -9.38 -18.43
CA PHE A 322 14.85 -9.46 -17.08
C PHE A 322 14.23 -10.58 -16.24
N THR A 323 12.92 -10.80 -16.38
CA THR A 323 12.19 -11.76 -15.53
C THR A 323 11.58 -12.93 -16.29
N GLU A 324 11.41 -12.78 -17.60
CA GLU A 324 10.64 -13.70 -18.45
C GLU A 324 9.22 -13.92 -17.91
N TYR A 325 8.65 -12.86 -17.32
CA TYR A 325 7.34 -12.94 -16.68
C TYR A 325 6.23 -13.12 -17.71
N GLU A 326 5.41 -14.14 -17.49
CA GLU A 326 4.18 -14.38 -18.23
C GLU A 326 2.97 -14.07 -17.35
N ILE A 327 2.03 -13.29 -17.89
CA ILE A 327 0.81 -12.94 -17.18
C ILE A 327 -0.17 -14.12 -17.19
N ASP A 328 -0.84 -14.34 -16.07
CA ASP A 328 -1.99 -15.23 -16.00
C ASP A 328 -3.11 -14.72 -16.92
N SER A 329 -3.67 -15.60 -17.75
CA SER A 329 -4.68 -15.23 -18.77
C SER A 329 -5.93 -14.59 -18.17
N TYR A 330 -6.33 -15.01 -16.96
CA TYR A 330 -7.48 -14.43 -16.28
C TYR A 330 -7.14 -13.05 -15.69
N LEU A 331 -5.94 -12.88 -15.14
CA LEU A 331 -5.47 -11.56 -14.73
C LEU A 331 -5.39 -10.60 -15.93
N GLU A 332 -4.87 -11.06 -17.06
CA GLU A 332 -4.83 -10.27 -18.29
C GLU A 332 -6.24 -9.85 -18.73
N TYR A 333 -7.19 -10.77 -18.73
CA TYR A 333 -8.61 -10.49 -18.97
C TYR A 333 -9.15 -9.42 -18.01
N ILE A 334 -8.86 -9.52 -16.71
CA ILE A 334 -9.31 -8.51 -15.73
C ILE A 334 -8.74 -7.14 -16.06
N LEU A 335 -7.42 -7.05 -16.31
CA LEU A 335 -6.74 -5.77 -16.52
C LEU A 335 -7.19 -5.08 -17.82
N LYS A 336 -7.53 -5.87 -18.85
CA LYS A 336 -8.00 -5.35 -20.15
C LYS A 336 -9.50 -5.06 -20.19
N THR A 337 -10.32 -5.89 -19.53
CA THR A 337 -11.77 -5.93 -19.77
C THR A 337 -12.62 -5.69 -18.51
N CYS A 338 -12.07 -5.86 -17.31
CA CYS A 338 -12.79 -5.70 -16.03
C CYS A 338 -12.28 -4.52 -15.19
N MET A 339 -11.75 -3.50 -15.86
CA MET A 339 -11.38 -2.23 -15.26
C MET A 339 -12.57 -1.27 -15.28
N ASP A 340 -13.23 -1.12 -14.14
CA ASP A 340 -14.38 -0.25 -13.99
C ASP A 340 -13.94 1.21 -13.76
N LYS A 341 -14.34 2.07 -14.69
CA LYS A 341 -14.12 3.52 -14.65
C LYS A 341 -15.46 4.28 -14.52
N GLU A 342 -16.58 3.60 -14.25
CA GLU A 342 -17.91 4.22 -14.25
C GLU A 342 -18.08 5.23 -13.12
N THR A 343 -18.95 6.21 -13.33
CA THR A 343 -19.33 7.24 -12.36
C THR A 343 -20.28 6.67 -11.31
N PHE A 344 -20.03 6.93 -10.02
CA PHE A 344 -20.78 6.36 -8.89
C PHE A 344 -21.15 7.39 -7.84
#